data_AF-A0A0R3XBE9-F1
#
_entry.id   AF-A0A0R3XBE9-F1
#
_cell.length_a   1.000
_cell.length_b   1.000
_cell.length_c   1.000
_cell.angle_alpha   90.00
_cell.angle_beta   90.00
_cell.angle_gamma   90.00
#
_symmetry.space_group_name_H-M   'P 1'
#
loop_
_entity.id
_entity.type
_entity.pdbx_description
1 polymer ?
#
loop_
_entity_poly.entity_id
_entity_poly.type
_entity_poly.pdbx_seq_one_letter_code
_entity_poly.pdbx_strand_id
1 'polypeptide(L)'
;LCFHLCTPFVGGLCLTILWARLSKAGLLVGYFASVGAALIIRFVLEKESSLENKHIQLIGLGVALASGFLLPVLITLITTKPLSLEAALGVWNCVQEIDNPLIPWPEVFTR
;
A
#
# COMPACT_ATOMS: atom_id res chain seq x y z
N LEU A 1 -6.17 -19.52 10.52
CA LEU A 1 -7.10 -18.37 10.39
C LEU A 1 -6.45 -17.07 10.85
N CYS A 2 -6.01 -16.97 12.12
CA CYS A 2 -5.43 -15.76 12.69
C CYS A 2 -4.24 -15.21 11.88
N PHE A 3 -3.27 -16.05 11.51
CA PHE A 3 -2.13 -15.61 10.69
C PHE A 3 -2.51 -15.05 9.32
N HIS A 4 -3.53 -15.60 8.65
CA HIS A 4 -3.97 -15.09 7.33
C HIS A 4 -4.71 -13.75 7.43
N LEU A 5 -5.28 -13.42 8.59
CA LEU A 5 -5.88 -12.12 8.88
C LEU A 5 -4.81 -11.06 9.17
N CYS A 6 -3.75 -11.44 9.90
CA CYS A 6 -2.69 -10.52 10.32
C CYS A 6 -1.64 -10.25 9.22
N THR A 7 -1.35 -11.24 8.37
CA THR A 7 -0.28 -11.12 7.35
C THR A 7 -0.50 -9.96 6.36
N PRO A 8 -1.72 -9.71 5.84
CA PRO A 8 -1.98 -8.56 4.96
C PRO A 8 -1.74 -7.20 5.64
N PHE A 9 -1.84 -7.15 6.98
CA PHE A 9 -1.64 -5.93 7.75
C PHE A 9 -0.19 -5.44 7.67
N VAL A 10 0.77 -6.37 7.61
CA VAL A 10 2.20 -6.05 7.43
C VAL A 10 2.42 -5.31 6.12
N GLY A 11 1.79 -5.76 5.03
CA GLY A 11 1.87 -5.10 3.72
C GLY A 11 1.28 -3.69 3.75
N GLY A 12 0.11 -3.54 4.38
CA GLY A 12 -0.53 -2.25 4.58
C GLY A 12 0.34 -1.26 5.38
N LEU A 13 0.93 -1.71 6.49
CA LEU A 13 1.82 -0.89 7.32
C LEU A 13 3.07 -0.46 6.56
N CYS A 14 3.73 -1.38 5.85
CA CYS A 14 4.89 -1.03 5.03
C CYS A 14 4.54 0.02 3.96
N LEU A 15 3.37 -0.09 3.33
CA LEU A 15 2.92 0.90 2.36
C LEU A 15 2.63 2.27 2.99
N THR A 16 2.12 2.33 4.22
CA THR A 16 1.92 3.63 4.90
C THR A 16 3.23 4.36 5.19
N ILE A 17 4.33 3.62 5.39
CA ILE A 17 5.66 4.20 5.63
C ILE A 17 6.32 4.62 4.31
N LEU A 18 6.25 3.75 3.29
CA LEU A 18 6.98 3.94 2.04
C LEU A 18 6.26 4.82 1.03
N TRP A 19 4.93 4.97 1.10
CA TRP A 19 4.16 5.64 0.07
C TRP A 19 3.25 6.75 0.58
N ALA A 20 3.73 7.99 0.46
CA ALA A 20 3.01 9.19 0.89
C ALA A 20 1.69 9.44 0.15
N ARG A 21 1.48 8.89 -1.05
CA ARG A 21 0.23 9.04 -1.82
C ARG A 21 -0.81 7.96 -1.52
N LEU A 22 -0.57 7.09 -0.53
CA LEU A 22 -1.49 6.03 -0.19
C LEU A 22 -2.82 6.60 0.32
N SER A 23 -3.92 6.20 -0.32
CA SER A 23 -5.26 6.62 0.09
C SER A 23 -5.71 5.83 1.32
N LYS A 24 -6.29 6.49 2.32
CA LYS A 24 -6.89 5.84 3.49
C LYS A 24 -7.97 4.82 3.09
N ALA A 25 -8.78 5.18 2.09
CA ALA A 25 -9.80 4.30 1.53
C ALA A 25 -9.16 3.13 0.76
N GLY A 26 -8.10 3.40 -0.01
CA GLY A 26 -7.35 2.38 -0.73
C GLY A 26 -6.69 1.36 0.20
N LEU A 27 -6.16 1.80 1.34
CA LEU A 27 -5.61 0.93 2.38
C LEU A 27 -6.68 0.03 3.00
N LEU A 28 -7.82 0.59 3.42
CA LEU A 28 -8.90 -0.17 4.06
C LEU A 28 -9.53 -1.18 3.09
N VAL A 29 -9.94 -0.73 1.91
CA VAL A 29 -10.55 -1.61 0.90
C VAL A 29 -9.55 -2.65 0.42
N GLY A 30 -8.28 -2.26 0.24
CA GLY A 30 -7.19 -3.16 -0.08
C GLY A 30 -7.01 -4.24 0.97
N TYR A 31 -6.96 -3.89 2.25
CA TYR A 31 -6.83 -4.85 3.34
C TYR A 31 -7.97 -5.88 3.35
N PHE A 32 -9.23 -5.45 3.29
CA PHE A 32 -10.37 -6.38 3.27
C PHE A 32 -10.37 -7.26 2.01
N ALA A 33 -9.99 -6.71 0.87
CA ALA A 33 -9.84 -7.46 -0.37
C ALA A 33 -8.72 -8.51 -0.27
N SER A 34 -7.57 -8.19 0.35
CA SER A 34 -6.45 -9.11 0.56
C SER A 34 -6.82 -10.26 1.49
N VAL A 35 -7.53 -9.97 2.59
CA VAL A 35 -8.05 -11.00 3.50
C VAL A 35 -9.02 -11.92 2.75
N GLY A 36 -9.95 -11.35 1.97
CA GLY A 36 -10.90 -12.11 1.16
C GLY A 36 -10.19 -13.02 0.15
N ALA A 37 -9.24 -12.48 -0.62
CA ALA A 37 -8.46 -13.24 -1.60
C ALA A 37 -7.70 -14.41 -0.97
N ALA A 38 -7.05 -14.18 0.18
CA ALA A 38 -6.32 -15.22 0.91
C ALA A 38 -7.25 -16.34 1.41
N LEU A 39 -8.45 -16.00 1.90
CA LEU A 39 -9.44 -16.98 2.35
C LEU A 39 -10.02 -17.79 1.19
N ILE A 40 -10.34 -17.14 0.06
CA ILE A 40 -10.85 -17.82 -1.14
C ILE A 40 -9.82 -18.81 -1.66
N ILE A 41 -8.57 -18.38 -1.83
CA ILE A 41 -7.49 -19.23 -2.33
C ILE A 41 -7.27 -20.41 -1.38
N ARG A 42 -7.26 -20.18 -0.07
CA ARG A 42 -7.16 -21.27 0.90
C ARG A 42 -8.32 -22.26 0.78
N PHE A 43 -9.57 -21.78 0.69
CA PHE A 43 -10.74 -22.64 0.56
C PHE A 43 -10.71 -23.48 -0.71
N VAL A 44 -10.29 -22.89 -1.83
CA VAL A 44 -10.11 -23.61 -3.11
C VAL A 44 -9.01 -24.67 -2.99
N LEU A 45 -7.87 -24.34 -2.38
CA LEU A 45 -6.79 -25.31 -2.17
C LEU A 45 -7.20 -26.46 -1.23
N GLU A 46 -7.93 -26.17 -0.14
CA GLU A 46 -8.42 -27.20 0.78
C GLU A 46 -9.40 -28.17 0.10
N LYS A 47 -10.15 -27.70 -0.91
CA LYS A 47 -11.14 -28.51 -1.61
C LYS A 47 -10.56 -29.33 -2.77
N GLU A 48 -9.71 -28.73 -3.59
CA GLU A 48 -9.25 -29.32 -4.85
C GLU A 48 -7.92 -30.05 -4.73
N SER A 49 -7.14 -29.76 -3.68
CA SER A 49 -5.78 -30.28 -3.56
C SER A 49 -5.64 -31.39 -2.54
N SER A 50 -4.90 -32.45 -2.88
CA SER A 50 -4.45 -33.48 -1.95
C SER A 50 -3.19 -33.06 -1.18
N LEU A 51 -2.82 -31.78 -1.22
CA LEU A 51 -1.61 -31.30 -0.57
C LEU A 51 -1.72 -31.41 0.95
N GLU A 52 -0.57 -31.66 1.60
CA GLU A 52 -0.49 -31.63 3.06
C GLU A 52 -0.87 -30.24 3.58
N ASN A 53 -1.64 -30.19 4.68
CA ASN A 53 -2.14 -28.97 5.31
C ASN A 53 -1.06 -27.89 5.53
N LYS A 54 0.19 -28.28 5.79
CA LYS A 54 1.31 -27.34 5.98
C LYS A 54 1.64 -26.56 4.71
N HIS A 55 1.57 -27.20 3.55
CA HIS A 55 1.84 -26.56 2.26
C HIS A 55 0.71 -25.59 1.89
N ILE A 56 -0.54 -25.98 2.14
CA ILE A 56 -1.72 -25.12 1.94
C ILE A 56 -1.62 -23.85 2.80
N GLN A 57 -1.21 -24.00 4.07
CA GLN A 57 -0.98 -22.86 4.95
C GLN A 57 0.13 -21.94 4.44
N LEU A 58 1.26 -22.50 4.00
CA LEU A 58 2.37 -21.70 3.47
C LEU A 58 1.97 -20.90 2.23
N ILE A 59 1.28 -21.54 1.28
CA ILE A 59 0.77 -20.87 0.07
C ILE A 59 -0.22 -19.77 0.44
N GLY A 60 -1.18 -20.07 1.33
CA GLY A 60 -2.16 -19.09 1.78
C GLY A 60 -1.52 -17.90 2.50
N LEU A 61 -0.41 -18.08 3.21
CA LEU A 61 0.35 -17.00 3.85
C LEU A 61 1.11 -16.17 2.83
N GLY A 62 1.78 -16.81 1.87
CA GLY A 62 2.47 -16.11 0.78
C GLY A 62 1.52 -15.25 -0.05
N VAL A 63 0.34 -15.78 -0.37
CA VAL A 63 -0.73 -15.05 -1.05
C VAL A 63 -1.27 -13.91 -0.19
N ALA A 64 -1.50 -14.12 1.12
CA ALA A 64 -1.95 -13.07 2.03
C ALA A 64 -0.95 -11.91 2.12
N LEU A 65 0.35 -12.24 2.15
CA LEU A 65 1.42 -11.24 2.15
C LEU A 65 1.44 -10.47 0.83
N ALA A 66 1.53 -11.18 -0.31
CA ALA A 66 1.61 -10.55 -1.63
C ALA A 66 0.38 -9.68 -1.93
N SER A 67 -0.82 -10.20 -1.67
CA SER A 67 -2.06 -9.45 -1.86
C SER A 67 -2.18 -8.25 -0.91
N GLY A 68 -1.60 -8.33 0.30
CA GLY A 68 -1.53 -7.21 1.26
C GLY A 68 -0.70 -6.03 0.77
N PHE A 69 0.22 -6.24 -0.18
CA PHE A 69 0.93 -5.15 -0.87
C PHE A 69 0.22 -4.76 -2.17
N LEU A 70 -0.14 -5.72 -3.01
CA LEU A 70 -0.66 -5.45 -4.36
C LEU A 70 -2.01 -4.75 -4.36
N LEU A 71 -2.98 -5.22 -3.57
CA LEU A 71 -4.36 -4.74 -3.65
C LEU A 71 -4.52 -3.29 -3.15
N PRO A 72 -3.93 -2.88 -2.00
CA PRO A 72 -3.96 -1.49 -1.59
C PRO A 72 -3.32 -0.56 -2.63
N VAL A 73 -2.28 -1.04 -3.31
CA VAL A 73 -1.59 -0.26 -4.36
C VAL A 73 -2.49 -0.06 -5.57
N LEU A 74 -3.04 -1.13 -6.11
CA LEU A 74 -3.92 -1.07 -7.28
C LEU A 74 -5.16 -0.20 -7.00
N ILE A 75 -5.79 -0.37 -5.85
CA ILE A 75 -6.97 0.41 -5.49
C ILE A 75 -6.59 1.88 -5.31
N THR A 76 -5.45 2.18 -4.67
CA THR A 76 -4.98 3.56 -4.55
C THR A 76 -4.74 4.18 -5.93
N LEU A 77 -4.09 3.47 -6.86
CA LEU A 77 -3.85 3.99 -8.22
C LEU A 77 -5.15 4.27 -8.99
N ILE A 78 -6.15 3.41 -8.83
CA ILE A 78 -7.45 3.58 -9.49
C ILE A 78 -8.26 4.74 -8.87
N THR A 79 -8.16 4.90 -7.55
CA THR A 79 -9.00 5.86 -6.79
C THR A 79 -8.37 7.24 -6.64
N THR A 80 -7.04 7.34 -6.65
CA THR A 80 -6.34 8.62 -6.49
C THR A 80 -6.18 9.30 -7.84
N LYS A 81 -6.60 10.56 -7.92
CA LYS A 81 -6.31 11.39 -9.09
C LYS A 81 -4.78 11.52 -9.25
N PRO A 82 -4.27 11.49 -10.49
CA PRO A 82 -2.86 11.81 -10.74
C PRO A 82 -2.56 13.21 -10.18
N LEU A 83 -1.34 13.39 -9.69
CA LEU A 83 -0.90 14.70 -9.19
C LEU A 83 -0.99 15.67 -10.37
N SER A 84 -1.63 16.82 -10.19
CA SER A 84 -1.69 17.82 -11.25
C SER A 84 -0.27 18.28 -11.58
N LEU A 85 0.00 18.51 -12.87
CA LEU A 85 1.31 18.97 -13.33
C LEU A 85 1.74 20.25 -12.62
N GLU A 86 0.79 21.16 -12.34
CA GLU A 86 1.01 22.40 -11.59
C GLU A 86 1.48 22.15 -10.16
N ALA A 87 0.92 21.16 -9.46
CA ALA A 87 1.35 20.81 -8.11
C ALA A 87 2.74 20.14 -8.12
N ALA A 88 3.02 19.32 -9.13
CA ALA A 88 4.34 18.70 -9.31
C ALA A 88 5.42 19.77 -9.59
N LEU A 89 5.13 20.71 -10.49
CA LEU A 89 6.00 21.84 -10.80
C LEU A 89 6.17 22.78 -9.60
N GLY A 90 5.11 23.01 -8.82
CA GLY A 90 5.19 23.81 -7.59
C GLY A 90 6.15 23.22 -6.56
N VAL A 91 6.06 21.90 -6.31
CA VAL A 91 7.01 21.21 -5.40
C VAL A 91 8.43 21.25 -5.96
N TRP A 92 8.60 21.03 -7.26
CA TRP A 92 9.91 21.08 -7.92
C TRP A 92 10.55 22.47 -7.84
N ASN A 93 9.79 23.52 -8.14
CA ASN A 93 10.24 24.91 -8.03
C ASN A 93 10.59 25.30 -6.59
N CYS A 94 9.83 24.80 -5.61
CA CYS A 94 10.10 25.06 -4.20
C CYS A 94 11.44 24.41 -3.74
N VAL A 95 11.80 23.25 -4.29
CA VAL A 95 13.13 22.65 -4.08
C VAL A 95 14.23 23.47 -4.76
N GLN A 96 13.97 24.01 -5.96
CA GLN A 96 14.92 24.89 -6.65
C GLN A 96 15.08 26.26 -5.96
N GLU A 97 14.07 26.74 -5.24
CA GLU A 97 14.12 27.96 -4.43
C GLU A 97 14.97 27.81 -3.16
N ILE A 98 15.31 26.59 -2.72
CA ILE A 98 16.23 26.37 -1.60
C ILE A 98 17.62 26.96 -1.90
N ASP A 99 18.01 26.96 -3.18
CA ASP A 99 19.26 27.55 -3.65
C ASP A 99 19.12 29.04 -4.01
N ASN A 100 17.97 29.67 -3.74
CA ASN A 100 17.76 31.09 -4.05
C ASN A 100 18.47 31.97 -3.01
N PRO A 101 19.55 32.68 -3.38
CA PRO A 101 20.31 33.50 -2.44
C PRO A 101 19.54 34.76 -1.97
N LEU A 102 18.37 35.05 -2.56
CA LEU A 102 17.56 36.23 -2.27
C LEU A 102 16.50 36.01 -1.19
N ILE A 103 16.21 34.77 -0.79
CA ILE A 103 15.24 34.46 0.26
C ILE A 103 15.84 33.41 1.21
N PRO A 104 16.46 33.83 2.32
CA PRO A 104 17.03 32.89 3.26
C PRO A 104 15.92 32.10 3.97
N TRP A 105 16.13 30.79 4.08
CA TRP A 105 15.25 29.78 4.70
C TRP A 105 14.52 30.20 6.00
N PRO A 106 15.12 30.96 6.94
CA PRO A 106 14.45 31.35 8.17
C PRO A 106 13.17 32.17 7.95
N GLU A 107 13.09 32.95 6.86
CA GLU A 107 11.96 33.87 6.64
C GLU A 107 10.70 33.17 6.12
N VAL A 108 10.84 31.97 5.55
CA VAL A 108 9.74 31.20 4.96
C VAL A 108 8.90 30.49 6.03
N PHE A 109 9.47 30.18 7.18
CA PHE A 109 8.82 29.36 8.23
C PHE A 109 8.40 30.15 9.49
N THR A 110 8.58 31.46 9.52
CA THR A 110 8.22 32.32 10.68
C THR A 110 6.80 32.90 10.64
N ARG A 111 5.92 32.43 9.74
CA ARG A 111 4.58 32.99 9.57
C ARG A 111 3.45 32.07 10.03
#